data_AF-A0A7V9L9P2-F1
#
_entry.id   AF-A0A7V9L9P2-F1
#
_cell.length_a   1.000
_cell.length_b   1.000
_cell.length_c   1.000
_cell.angle_alpha   90.00
_cell.angle_beta   90.00
_cell.angle_gamma   90.00
#
_symmetry.space_group_name_H-M   'P 1'
#
loop_
_entity.id
_entity.type
_entity.pdbx_description
1 polymer ?
#
loop_
_entity_poly.entity_id
_entity_poly.type
_entity_poly.pdbx_seq_one_letter_code
_entity_poly.pdbx_strand_id
1 'polypeptide(L)'
;MGLRASRTGAEYPLDPQGRRWLIGSSSSCDVVIDDPFVSNTHCLVERRSGGGLVVRDRNSRNGTHVDGNIVEGAELRVGSYLTLGRTTLVAYAAPGSDATCALEMMRGHDASFRATIEQGLKAAQTDCNILIVGETGTGKDLLARAIHEGSRRATGNFVPVNCGGIPTELIGSELFGHDKGAFTGAHADRDGYFVEAHGGTLFLDELGELPIDHQPHLLRALETRTVRRVGGTSERSVDV
;
A
#
# COMPACT_ATOMS: atom_id res chain seq x y z
N MET A 1 -7.02 -8.24 -8.29
CA MET A 1 -6.92 -6.91 -7.65
C MET A 1 -8.32 -6.44 -7.31
N GLY A 2 -8.52 -5.72 -6.21
CA GLY A 2 -9.76 -5.04 -5.86
C GLY A 2 -9.51 -3.61 -5.41
N LEU A 3 -10.58 -2.87 -5.12
CA LEU A 3 -10.55 -1.54 -4.52
C LEU A 3 -11.24 -1.59 -3.15
N ARG A 4 -10.61 -1.05 -2.11
CA ARG A 4 -11.19 -1.01 -0.76
C ARG A 4 -11.32 0.43 -0.29
N ALA A 5 -12.50 0.86 0.13
CA ALA A 5 -12.69 2.19 0.70
C ALA A 5 -11.92 2.33 2.02
N SER A 6 -11.02 3.32 2.10
CA SER A 6 -10.15 3.51 3.27
C SER A 6 -10.93 3.77 4.55
N ARG A 7 -12.02 4.54 4.45
CA ARG A 7 -12.82 4.96 5.61
C ARG A 7 -13.83 3.91 6.08
N THR A 8 -14.47 3.20 5.17
CA THR A 8 -15.58 2.27 5.50
C THR A 8 -15.16 0.81 5.46
N GLY A 9 -14.01 0.49 4.87
CA GLY A 9 -13.58 -0.88 4.62
C GLY A 9 -14.38 -1.60 3.52
N ALA A 10 -15.31 -0.93 2.85
CA ALA A 10 -16.11 -1.54 1.79
C ALA A 10 -15.21 -2.00 0.63
N GLU A 11 -15.37 -3.25 0.22
CA GLU A 11 -14.55 -3.89 -0.81
C GLU A 11 -15.30 -4.00 -2.14
N TYR A 12 -14.58 -3.69 -3.22
CA TYR A 12 -15.04 -3.74 -4.59
C TYR A 12 -14.05 -4.60 -5.39
N PRO A 13 -14.25 -5.93 -5.44
CA PRO A 13 -13.38 -6.81 -6.21
C PRO A 13 -13.50 -6.49 -7.70
N LEU A 14 -12.35 -6.36 -8.38
CA LEU A 14 -12.31 -6.24 -9.83
C LEU A 14 -12.15 -7.64 -10.42
N ASP A 15 -13.09 -8.05 -11.27
CA ASP A 15 -13.10 -9.36 -11.93
C ASP A 15 -11.71 -9.71 -12.52
N PRO A 16 -11.08 -10.84 -12.17
CA PRO A 16 -9.82 -11.23 -12.76
C PRO A 16 -9.83 -11.26 -14.30
N GLN A 17 -10.94 -11.68 -14.91
CA GLN A 17 -11.12 -11.78 -16.37
C GLN A 17 -11.60 -10.49 -17.02
N GLY A 18 -12.08 -9.54 -16.22
CA GLY A 18 -12.54 -8.25 -16.73
C GLY A 18 -11.41 -7.43 -17.35
N ARG A 19 -11.78 -6.61 -18.34
CA ARG A 19 -10.86 -5.71 -19.05
C ARG A 19 -11.09 -4.24 -18.72
N ARG A 20 -12.26 -3.90 -18.18
CA ARG A 20 -12.65 -2.53 -17.89
C ARG A 20 -13.64 -2.48 -16.73
N TRP A 21 -13.55 -1.46 -15.89
CA TRP A 21 -14.49 -1.17 -14.80
C TRP A 21 -14.74 0.31 -14.71
N LEU A 22 -16.00 0.71 -14.82
CA LEU A 22 -16.45 2.07 -14.66
C LEU A 22 -16.73 2.35 -13.18
N ILE A 23 -16.19 3.45 -12.68
CA ILE A 23 -16.35 3.87 -11.28
C ILE A 23 -17.07 5.22 -11.25
N GLY A 24 -18.10 5.33 -10.41
CA GLY A 24 -18.89 6.55 -10.30
C GLY A 24 -20.02 6.42 -9.30
N SER A 25 -20.85 7.46 -9.19
CA SER A 25 -22.02 7.49 -8.30
C SER A 25 -23.29 6.91 -8.93
N SER A 26 -23.28 6.67 -10.24
CA SER A 26 -24.42 6.05 -10.93
C SER A 26 -24.50 4.56 -10.61
N SER A 27 -25.72 4.04 -10.43
CA SER A 27 -25.98 2.60 -10.31
C SER A 27 -25.62 1.82 -11.59
N SER A 28 -25.34 2.51 -12.70
CA SER A 28 -24.87 1.91 -13.94
C SER A 28 -23.36 1.63 -13.97
N CYS A 29 -22.63 1.99 -12.91
CA CYS A 29 -21.20 1.74 -12.77
C CYS A 29 -20.91 0.35 -12.21
N ASP A 30 -19.76 -0.20 -12.57
CA ASP A 30 -19.28 -1.49 -12.03
C ASP A 30 -18.89 -1.36 -10.56
N VAL A 31 -18.35 -0.19 -10.18
CA VAL A 31 -18.08 0.20 -8.79
C VAL A 31 -18.88 1.46 -8.48
N VAL A 32 -19.88 1.32 -7.61
CA VAL A 32 -20.77 2.42 -7.22
C VAL A 32 -20.27 3.05 -5.92
N ILE A 33 -19.96 4.34 -5.97
CA ILE A 33 -19.49 5.12 -4.83
C ILE A 33 -20.59 6.09 -4.39
N ASP A 34 -21.10 5.88 -3.18
CA ASP A 34 -22.06 6.78 -2.54
C ASP A 34 -21.35 8.01 -1.98
N ASP A 35 -21.08 8.97 -2.87
CA ASP A 35 -20.46 10.25 -2.54
C ASP A 35 -20.99 11.33 -3.49
N PRO A 36 -21.61 12.42 -2.98
CA PRO A 36 -22.16 13.49 -3.81
C PRO A 36 -21.10 14.25 -4.62
N PHE A 37 -19.82 14.16 -4.23
CA PHE A 37 -18.68 14.73 -4.94
C PHE A 37 -18.13 13.80 -6.03
N VAL A 38 -18.67 12.59 -6.16
CA VAL A 38 -18.33 11.68 -7.25
C VAL A 38 -19.28 11.92 -8.44
N SER A 39 -18.72 12.06 -9.65
CA SER A 39 -19.50 12.12 -10.89
C SER A 39 -20.19 10.79 -11.19
N ASN A 40 -21.33 10.84 -11.90
CA ASN A 40 -22.07 9.65 -12.33
C ASN A 40 -21.17 8.61 -13.00
N THR A 41 -20.25 9.07 -13.84
CA THR A 41 -19.16 8.29 -14.43
C THR A 41 -17.86 9.05 -14.17
N HIS A 42 -17.13 8.70 -13.11
CA HIS A 42 -16.00 9.48 -12.62
C HIS A 42 -14.69 9.08 -13.29
N CYS A 43 -14.37 7.79 -13.27
CA CYS A 43 -13.17 7.26 -13.88
C CYS A 43 -13.40 5.86 -14.43
N LEU A 44 -12.44 5.39 -15.21
CA LEU A 44 -12.41 4.06 -15.81
C LEU A 44 -11.10 3.37 -15.41
N VAL A 45 -11.19 2.16 -14.90
CA VAL A 45 -10.03 1.27 -14.73
C VAL A 45 -9.98 0.34 -15.94
N GLU A 46 -8.86 0.28 -16.64
CA GLU A 46 -8.65 -0.61 -17.80
C GLU A 46 -7.46 -1.52 -17.55
N ARG A 47 -7.59 -2.79 -17.95
CA ARG A 47 -6.48 -3.75 -17.96
C ARG A 47 -5.71 -3.63 -19.27
N ARG A 48 -4.41 -3.35 -19.18
CA ARG A 48 -3.50 -3.38 -20.34
C ARG A 48 -3.17 -4.81 -20.75
N SER A 49 -2.69 -4.99 -21.98
CA SER A 49 -2.22 -6.28 -22.52
C SER A 49 -1.12 -6.93 -21.66
N GLY A 50 -0.35 -6.15 -20.90
CA GLY A 50 0.65 -6.63 -19.93
C GLY A 50 0.11 -6.95 -18.54
N GLY A 51 -1.22 -6.98 -18.33
CA GLY A 51 -1.85 -7.34 -17.06
C GLY A 51 -2.01 -6.20 -16.05
N GLY A 52 -1.20 -5.14 -16.14
CA GLY A 52 -1.31 -3.94 -15.31
C GLY A 52 -2.63 -3.20 -15.49
N LEU A 53 -3.11 -2.56 -14.42
CA LEU A 53 -4.31 -1.72 -14.45
C LEU A 53 -3.95 -0.25 -14.63
N VAL A 54 -4.79 0.48 -15.35
CA VAL A 54 -4.66 1.92 -15.56
C VAL A 54 -6.00 2.58 -15.26
N VAL A 55 -5.97 3.56 -14.37
CA VAL A 55 -7.07 4.49 -14.15
C VAL A 55 -7.02 5.58 -15.21
N ARG A 56 -8.18 5.98 -15.72
CA ARG A 56 -8.37 7.15 -16.60
C ARG A 56 -9.53 7.99 -16.11
N ASP A 57 -9.33 9.30 -15.99
CA ASP A 57 -10.41 10.22 -15.66
C ASP A 57 -11.43 10.28 -16.81
N ARG A 58 -12.72 10.41 -16.47
CA ARG A 58 -13.82 10.50 -17.45
C ARG A 58 -14.41 11.90 -17.53
N ASN A 59 -13.54 12.91 -17.47
CA ASN A 59 -13.90 14.32 -17.36
C ASN A 59 -14.77 14.57 -16.12
N SER A 60 -14.28 14.08 -14.97
CA SER A 60 -14.99 14.16 -13.71
C SER A 60 -15.04 15.60 -13.19
N ARG A 61 -16.03 15.91 -12.33
CA ARG A 61 -16.22 17.28 -11.82
C ARG A 61 -15.09 17.73 -10.89
N ASN A 62 -14.49 16.79 -10.16
CA ASN A 62 -13.50 17.06 -9.11
C ASN A 62 -12.13 16.47 -9.42
N GLY A 63 -11.94 15.87 -10.60
CA GLY A 63 -10.71 15.17 -10.97
C GLY A 63 -10.57 13.80 -10.31
N THR A 64 -9.89 12.90 -11.01
CA THR A 64 -9.44 11.62 -10.47
C THR A 64 -8.02 11.78 -9.95
N HIS A 65 -7.77 11.34 -8.71
CA HIS A 65 -6.45 11.40 -8.10
C HIS A 65 -5.89 9.99 -7.91
N VAL A 66 -4.62 9.79 -8.28
CA VAL A 66 -3.85 8.58 -7.96
C VAL A 66 -2.62 9.00 -7.16
N ASP A 67 -2.48 8.44 -5.96
CA ASP A 67 -1.39 8.73 -5.02
C ASP A 67 -1.23 10.24 -4.76
N GLY A 68 -2.38 10.93 -4.63
CA GLY A 68 -2.48 12.38 -4.37
C GLY A 68 -2.47 13.27 -5.62
N ASN A 69 -2.02 12.77 -6.77
CA ASN A 69 -1.87 13.56 -7.98
C ASN A 69 -3.12 13.48 -8.87
N ILE A 70 -3.57 14.62 -9.43
CA ILE A 70 -4.62 14.63 -10.47
C ILE A 70 -4.07 13.98 -11.73
N VAL A 71 -4.81 13.03 -12.31
CA VAL A 71 -4.36 12.27 -13.47
C VAL A 71 -5.43 12.21 -14.56
N GLU A 72 -5.05 12.41 -15.82
CA GLU A 72 -5.88 12.01 -16.96
C GLU A 72 -5.79 10.49 -17.18
N GLY A 73 -4.63 9.90 -16.89
CA GLY A 73 -4.46 8.47 -16.79
C GLY A 73 -3.18 8.08 -16.06
N ALA A 74 -3.27 7.09 -15.17
CA ALA A 74 -2.14 6.60 -14.38
C ALA A 74 -2.25 5.11 -14.12
N GLU A 75 -1.10 4.47 -13.89
CA GLU A 75 -1.06 3.07 -13.48
C GLU A 75 -1.66 2.94 -12.07
N LEU A 76 -2.49 1.92 -11.88
CA LEU A 76 -3.07 1.58 -10.60
C LEU A 76 -2.42 0.29 -10.10
N ARG A 77 -1.56 0.40 -9.10
CA ARG A 77 -0.82 -0.72 -8.50
C ARG A 77 -1.47 -1.15 -7.20
N VAL A 78 -1.16 -2.35 -6.72
CA VAL A 78 -1.49 -2.73 -5.35
C VAL A 78 -0.81 -1.74 -4.40
N GLY A 79 -1.56 -1.20 -3.44
CA GLY A 79 -1.16 -0.12 -2.55
C GLY A 79 -1.54 1.28 -3.02
N SER A 80 -1.86 1.48 -4.31
CA SER A 80 -2.20 2.81 -4.83
C SER A 80 -3.49 3.35 -4.22
N TYR A 81 -3.49 4.66 -3.95
CA TYR A 81 -4.62 5.42 -3.45
C TYR A 81 -5.36 6.10 -4.60
N LEU A 82 -6.56 5.63 -4.91
CA LEU A 82 -7.48 6.23 -5.87
C LEU A 82 -8.49 7.10 -5.14
N THR A 83 -8.38 8.42 -5.26
CA THR A 83 -9.33 9.37 -4.64
C THR A 83 -10.28 9.93 -5.68
N LEU A 84 -11.58 9.85 -5.37
CA LEU A 84 -12.71 10.29 -6.18
C LEU A 84 -13.64 11.12 -5.28
N GLY A 85 -13.80 12.42 -5.56
CA GLY A 85 -14.57 13.28 -4.68
C GLY A 85 -13.97 13.35 -3.27
N ARG A 86 -14.68 12.83 -2.26
CA ARG A 86 -14.20 12.71 -0.87
C ARG A 86 -13.87 11.27 -0.47
N THR A 87 -14.00 10.34 -1.40
CA THR A 87 -13.80 8.92 -1.15
C THR A 87 -12.42 8.50 -1.66
N THR A 88 -11.63 7.90 -0.78
CA THR A 88 -10.36 7.28 -1.14
C THR A 88 -10.49 5.77 -1.12
N LEU A 89 -10.11 5.14 -2.22
CA LEU A 89 -10.05 3.70 -2.41
C LEU A 89 -8.58 3.28 -2.44
N VAL A 90 -8.24 2.20 -1.76
CA VAL A 90 -6.93 1.57 -1.81
C VAL A 90 -7.01 0.36 -2.73
N ALA A 91 -6.17 0.32 -3.75
CA ALA A 91 -6.03 -0.86 -4.60
C ALA A 91 -5.36 -1.98 -3.80
N TYR A 92 -6.02 -3.13 -3.68
CA TYR A 92 -5.52 -4.27 -2.90
C TYR A 92 -5.43 -5.53 -3.75
N ALA A 93 -4.62 -6.49 -3.32
CA ALA A 93 -4.58 -7.80 -3.94
C ALA A 93 -5.86 -8.57 -3.56
N ALA A 94 -6.74 -8.82 -4.54
CA ALA A 94 -7.91 -9.66 -4.30
C ALA A 94 -7.45 -11.13 -4.17
N PRO A 95 -7.90 -11.87 -3.15
CA PRO A 95 -7.58 -13.29 -3.03
C PRO A 95 -8.13 -14.07 -4.23
N GLY A 96 -7.27 -14.83 -4.90
CA GLY A 96 -7.67 -15.73 -6.00
C GLY A 96 -7.69 -15.13 -7.42
N SER A 97 -7.26 -13.87 -7.64
CA SER A 97 -6.83 -13.49 -9.00
C SER A 97 -5.46 -14.09 -9.27
N ASP A 98 -5.20 -14.64 -10.47
CA ASP A 98 -3.90 -15.10 -11.00
C ASP A 98 -2.79 -14.02 -10.90
N ALA A 99 -2.45 -13.63 -9.69
CA ALA A 99 -1.16 -13.08 -9.35
C ALA A 99 -0.29 -14.31 -9.23
N THR A 100 0.52 -14.56 -10.24
CA THR A 100 1.73 -15.36 -10.11
C THR A 100 2.30 -15.05 -8.74
N CYS A 101 2.35 -16.03 -7.84
CA CYS A 101 2.81 -15.82 -6.46
C CYS A 101 4.17 -15.11 -6.54
N ALA A 102 4.49 -14.21 -5.61
CA ALA A 102 5.75 -13.48 -5.70
C ALA A 102 6.96 -14.44 -5.82
N LEU A 103 6.83 -15.63 -5.21
CA LEU A 103 7.74 -16.76 -5.36
C LEU A 103 7.88 -17.28 -6.80
N GLU A 104 6.78 -17.37 -7.55
CA GLU A 104 6.77 -17.80 -8.96
C GLU A 104 7.32 -16.73 -9.92
N MET A 105 7.27 -15.45 -9.52
CA MET A 105 7.89 -14.34 -10.27
C MET A 105 9.41 -14.29 -10.08
N MET A 106 9.92 -14.81 -8.96
CA MET A 106 11.35 -14.91 -8.66
C MET A 106 12.04 -16.02 -9.48
N ARG A 107 12.38 -15.69 -10.73
CA ARG A 107 13.02 -16.63 -11.68
C ARG A 107 14.53 -16.57 -11.59
N GLY A 108 15.14 -17.64 -11.07
CA GLY A 108 16.59 -17.83 -11.04
C GLY A 108 16.96 -19.29 -10.77
N HIS A 109 18.03 -19.76 -11.40
CA HIS A 109 18.50 -21.15 -11.27
C HIS A 109 19.75 -21.30 -10.40
N ASP A 110 20.38 -20.19 -10.02
CA ASP A 110 21.60 -20.19 -9.21
C ASP A 110 21.32 -20.73 -7.80
N ALA A 111 22.29 -21.47 -7.24
CA ALA A 111 22.17 -22.07 -5.92
C ALA A 111 22.07 -21.00 -4.81
N SER A 112 22.80 -19.89 -4.95
CA SER A 112 22.78 -18.78 -3.99
C SER A 112 21.40 -18.12 -3.94
N PHE A 113 20.81 -17.85 -5.11
CA PHE A 113 19.47 -17.27 -5.24
C PHE A 113 18.40 -18.15 -4.57
N ARG A 114 18.43 -19.47 -4.83
CA ARG A 114 17.50 -20.42 -4.21
C ARG A 114 17.68 -20.50 -2.69
N ALA A 115 18.92 -20.47 -2.21
CA ALA A 115 19.20 -20.47 -0.78
C ALA A 115 18.66 -19.21 -0.09
N THR A 116 18.78 -18.03 -0.72
CA THR A 116 18.20 -16.77 -0.20
C THR A 116 16.69 -16.85 -0.09
N ILE A 117 16.01 -17.38 -1.12
CA ILE A 117 14.55 -17.58 -1.09
C ILE A 117 14.17 -18.52 0.05
N GLU A 118 14.85 -19.67 0.17
CA GLU A 118 14.58 -20.65 1.22
C GLU A 118 14.77 -20.04 2.62
N GLN A 119 15.83 -19.25 2.81
CA GLN A 119 16.07 -18.53 4.06
C GLN A 119 14.96 -17.52 4.38
N GLY A 120 14.51 -16.76 3.37
CA GLY A 120 13.38 -15.84 3.52
C GLY A 120 12.10 -16.55 3.94
N LEU A 121 11.76 -17.66 3.28
CA LEU A 121 10.57 -18.46 3.61
C LEU A 121 10.65 -19.11 5.01
N LYS A 122 11.85 -19.48 5.47
CA LYS A 122 12.05 -19.92 6.86
C LYS A 122 11.81 -18.78 7.85
N ALA A 123 12.34 -17.59 7.57
CA ALA A 123 12.12 -16.41 8.41
C ALA A 123 10.63 -16.01 8.47
N ALA A 124 9.88 -16.19 7.37
CA ALA A 124 8.44 -15.94 7.30
C ALA A 124 7.61 -16.75 8.32
N GLN A 125 8.13 -17.85 8.86
CA GLN A 125 7.46 -18.66 9.89
C GLN A 125 7.60 -18.10 11.32
N THR A 126 8.28 -16.95 11.47
CA THR A 126 8.59 -16.32 12.76
C THR A 126 8.06 -14.88 12.80
N ASP A 127 8.02 -14.28 13.99
CA ASP A 127 7.63 -12.87 14.18
C ASP A 127 8.85 -11.91 14.22
N CYS A 128 10.00 -12.35 13.70
CA CYS A 128 11.21 -11.55 13.71
C CYS A 128 11.18 -10.47 12.63
N ASN A 129 11.88 -9.36 12.89
CA ASN A 129 12.16 -8.37 11.86
C ASN A 129 13.13 -8.96 10.83
N ILE A 130 12.89 -8.72 9.54
CA ILE A 130 13.70 -9.26 8.44
C ILE A 130 14.40 -8.12 7.71
N LEU A 131 15.73 -8.18 7.64
CA LEU A 131 16.54 -7.27 6.84
C LEU A 131 16.91 -7.94 5.51
N ILE A 132 16.50 -7.32 4.40
CA ILE A 132 16.83 -7.77 3.05
C ILE A 132 17.93 -6.87 2.50
N VAL A 133 19.09 -7.44 2.18
CA VAL A 133 20.23 -6.72 1.62
C VAL A 133 20.48 -7.18 0.20
N GLY A 134 20.71 -6.23 -0.69
CA GLY A 134 21.04 -6.50 -2.09
C GLY A 134 21.08 -5.23 -2.91
N GLU A 135 21.74 -5.28 -4.05
CA GLU A 135 21.84 -4.17 -4.99
C GLU A 135 20.47 -3.76 -5.56
N THR A 136 20.39 -2.56 -6.13
CA THR A 136 19.18 -2.07 -6.80
C THR A 136 18.82 -3.00 -7.96
N GLY A 137 17.53 -3.34 -8.09
CA GLY A 137 17.03 -4.19 -9.17
C GLY A 137 17.18 -5.71 -8.97
N THR A 138 17.65 -6.17 -7.80
CA THR A 138 17.77 -7.61 -7.49
C THR A 138 16.45 -8.29 -7.06
N GLY A 139 15.33 -7.56 -7.05
CA GLY A 139 14.01 -8.10 -6.70
C GLY A 139 13.75 -8.23 -5.19
N LYS A 140 14.30 -7.32 -4.37
CA LYS A 140 14.10 -7.31 -2.91
C LYS A 140 12.63 -7.16 -2.51
N ASP A 141 11.89 -6.36 -3.26
CA ASP A 141 10.44 -6.15 -3.13
C ASP A 141 9.65 -7.44 -3.38
N LEU A 142 10.04 -8.20 -4.42
CA LEU A 142 9.45 -9.52 -4.70
C LEU A 142 9.76 -10.51 -3.58
N LEU A 143 10.99 -10.52 -3.05
CA LEU A 143 11.34 -11.37 -1.92
C LEU A 143 10.55 -11.00 -0.65
N ALA A 144 10.42 -9.71 -0.34
CA ALA A 144 9.61 -9.23 0.78
C ALA A 144 8.14 -9.66 0.66
N ARG A 145 7.59 -9.57 -0.56
CA ARG A 145 6.23 -10.01 -0.84
C ARG A 145 6.07 -11.52 -0.72
N ALA A 146 7.03 -12.31 -1.21
CA ALA A 146 7.02 -13.76 -1.05
C ALA A 146 7.12 -14.20 0.42
N ILE A 147 7.90 -13.47 1.23
CA ILE A 147 7.98 -13.66 2.68
C ILE A 147 6.61 -13.40 3.31
N HIS A 148 5.95 -12.28 2.98
CA HIS A 148 4.62 -11.98 3.50
C HIS A 148 3.59 -13.05 3.10
N GLU A 149 3.52 -13.41 1.82
CA GLU A 149 2.61 -14.43 1.28
C GLU A 149 2.85 -15.82 1.92
N GLY A 150 4.10 -16.12 2.30
CA GLY A 150 4.46 -17.36 2.98
C GLY A 150 4.34 -17.33 4.51
N SER A 151 3.98 -16.19 5.10
CA SER A 151 3.94 -16.00 6.56
C SER A 151 2.57 -16.31 7.18
N ARG A 152 2.52 -16.34 8.51
CA ARG A 152 1.24 -16.40 9.27
C ARG A 152 0.37 -15.16 9.07
N ARG A 153 0.96 -14.07 8.55
CA ARG A 153 0.33 -12.76 8.35
C ARG A 153 -0.13 -12.55 6.90
N ALA A 154 -0.09 -13.58 6.06
CA ALA A 154 -0.44 -13.51 4.63
C ALA A 154 -1.87 -13.04 4.33
N THR A 155 -2.78 -13.08 5.32
CA THR A 155 -4.15 -12.56 5.21
C THR A 155 -4.28 -11.09 5.62
N GLY A 156 -3.25 -10.53 6.28
CA GLY A 156 -3.18 -9.13 6.67
C GLY A 156 -2.67 -8.24 5.54
N ASN A 157 -2.61 -6.93 5.79
CA ASN A 157 -2.13 -5.97 4.79
C ASN A 157 -0.62 -6.09 4.59
N PHE A 158 -0.16 -6.19 3.34
CA PHE A 158 1.22 -5.89 2.97
C PHE A 158 1.32 -4.41 2.61
N VAL A 159 2.04 -3.63 3.41
CA VAL A 159 2.20 -2.18 3.23
C VAL A 159 3.64 -1.89 2.78
N PRO A 160 3.89 -1.75 1.47
CA PRO A 160 5.20 -1.35 0.97
C PRO A 160 5.36 0.17 1.04
N VAL A 161 6.49 0.63 1.56
CA VAL A 161 6.85 2.04 1.69
C VAL A 161 8.26 2.22 1.13
N ASN A 162 8.40 3.05 0.11
CA ASN A 162 9.71 3.52 -0.34
C ASN A 162 10.07 4.78 0.46
N CYS A 163 11.07 4.68 1.34
CA CYS A 163 11.52 5.80 2.17
C CYS A 163 12.11 6.95 1.36
N GLY A 164 12.82 6.68 0.26
CA GLY A 164 13.38 7.69 -0.64
C GLY A 164 12.32 8.44 -1.47
N GLY A 165 11.13 7.86 -1.62
CA GLY A 165 10.02 8.47 -2.36
C GLY A 165 9.18 9.48 -1.57
N ILE A 166 9.36 9.56 -0.24
CA ILE A 166 8.57 10.45 0.63
C ILE A 166 9.42 11.68 0.99
N PRO A 167 8.87 12.90 0.88
CA PRO A 167 9.56 14.10 1.36
C PRO A 167 10.01 13.94 2.82
N THR A 168 11.27 14.28 3.10
CA THR A 168 11.89 14.18 4.44
C THR A 168 11.03 14.78 5.54
N GLU A 169 10.40 15.92 5.28
CA GLU A 169 9.52 16.64 6.21
C GLU A 169 8.24 15.84 6.57
N LEU A 170 7.79 14.94 5.70
CA LEU A 170 6.53 14.20 5.83
C LEU A 170 6.72 12.76 6.29
N ILE A 171 7.93 12.19 6.16
CA ILE A 171 8.15 10.76 6.42
C ILE A 171 7.77 10.33 7.84
N GLY A 172 8.02 11.17 8.85
CA GLY A 172 7.57 10.92 10.22
C GLY A 172 6.05 10.86 10.34
N SER A 173 5.35 11.80 9.71
CA SER A 173 3.88 11.83 9.69
C SER A 173 3.29 10.64 8.93
N GLU A 174 3.89 10.23 7.81
CA GLU A 174 3.40 9.10 7.02
C GLU A 174 3.66 7.75 7.72
N LEU A 175 4.84 7.55 8.32
CA LEU A 175 5.16 6.30 9.03
C LEU A 175 4.36 6.15 10.33
N PHE A 176 4.31 7.20 11.15
CA PHE A 176 3.79 7.12 12.51
C PHE A 176 2.38 7.70 12.68
N GLY A 177 1.88 8.45 11.69
CA GLY A 177 0.63 9.18 11.74
C GLY A 177 0.79 10.55 12.42
N HIS A 178 -0.26 11.36 12.39
CA HIS A 178 -0.31 12.66 13.06
C HIS A 178 -1.68 12.94 13.66
N ASP A 179 -1.69 13.73 14.74
CA ASP A 179 -2.93 14.34 15.24
C ASP A 179 -3.18 15.68 14.52
N LYS A 180 -4.45 16.09 14.47
CA LYS A 180 -4.87 17.37 13.93
C LYS A 180 -4.12 18.52 14.61
N GLY A 181 -3.57 19.42 13.80
CA GLY A 181 -2.83 20.58 14.28
C GLY A 181 -1.38 20.30 14.70
N ALA A 182 -0.86 19.09 14.48
CA ALA A 182 0.55 18.76 14.76
C ALA A 182 1.54 19.61 13.94
N PHE A 183 1.16 20.04 12.74
CA PHE A 183 1.93 20.94 11.87
C PHE A 183 1.01 21.70 10.91
N THR A 184 1.55 22.70 10.20
CA THR A 184 0.81 23.46 9.19
C THR A 184 0.34 22.55 8.06
N GLY A 185 -0.97 22.33 7.93
CA GLY A 185 -1.56 21.41 6.96
C GLY A 185 -2.16 20.14 7.57
N ALA A 186 -1.94 19.87 8.86
CA ALA A 186 -2.57 18.77 9.60
C ALA A 186 -4.05 19.10 9.92
N HIS A 187 -4.92 19.08 8.91
CA HIS A 187 -6.32 19.47 9.03
C HIS A 187 -7.20 18.42 9.75
N ALA A 188 -6.72 17.18 9.84
CA ALA A 188 -7.39 16.06 10.49
C ALA A 188 -6.35 15.12 11.11
N ASP A 189 -6.81 14.21 11.97
CA ASP A 189 -5.99 13.09 12.44
C ASP A 189 -5.77 12.10 11.29
N ARG A 190 -4.57 11.51 11.20
CA ARG A 190 -4.23 10.48 10.22
C ARG A 190 -3.43 9.37 10.87
N ASP A 191 -3.84 8.13 10.62
CA ASP A 191 -3.07 6.96 10.99
C ASP A 191 -1.89 6.78 10.03
N GLY A 192 -0.74 6.32 10.54
CA GLY A 192 0.46 6.08 9.74
C GLY A 192 0.59 4.63 9.28
N TYR A 193 1.59 4.37 8.43
CA TYR A 193 1.83 3.06 7.82
C TYR A 193 2.02 1.92 8.83
N PHE A 194 2.58 2.18 10.01
CA PHE A 194 2.65 1.17 11.08
C PHE A 194 1.28 0.70 11.54
N VAL A 195 0.31 1.61 11.61
CA VAL A 195 -1.06 1.30 12.02
C VAL A 195 -1.81 0.61 10.88
N GLU A 196 -1.61 1.07 9.64
CA GLU A 196 -2.22 0.44 8.45
C GLU A 196 -1.74 -1.01 8.24
N ALA A 197 -0.49 -1.29 8.62
CA ALA A 197 0.12 -2.61 8.54
C ALA A 197 -0.25 -3.54 9.70
N HIS A 198 -0.99 -3.07 10.72
CA HIS A 198 -1.33 -3.87 11.90
C HIS A 198 -2.03 -5.19 11.50
N GLY A 199 -1.52 -6.31 12.03
CA GLY A 199 -1.93 -7.68 11.68
C GLY A 199 -1.36 -8.19 10.36
N GLY A 200 -0.52 -7.41 9.69
CA GLY A 200 0.07 -7.66 8.37
C GLY A 200 1.59 -7.48 8.38
N THR A 201 2.15 -6.84 7.34
CA THR A 201 3.59 -6.63 7.20
C THR A 201 3.86 -5.24 6.66
N LEU A 202 4.75 -4.50 7.33
CA LEU A 202 5.30 -3.24 6.84
C LEU A 202 6.65 -3.50 6.17
N PHE A 203 6.74 -3.24 4.86
CA PHE A 203 7.99 -3.35 4.11
C PHE A 203 8.56 -1.94 3.86
N LEU A 204 9.77 -1.68 4.39
CA LEU A 204 10.49 -0.43 4.21
C LEU A 204 11.59 -0.61 3.17
N ASP A 205 11.34 -0.17 1.94
CA ASP A 205 12.36 -0.14 0.89
C ASP A 205 13.21 1.12 1.01
N GLU A 206 14.46 1.03 0.56
CA GLU A 206 15.45 2.12 0.66
C GLU A 206 15.57 2.66 2.10
N LEU A 207 15.56 1.76 3.11
CA LEU A 207 15.65 2.14 4.53
C LEU A 207 16.86 3.05 4.85
N GLY A 208 17.94 2.97 4.07
CA GLY A 208 19.10 3.86 4.19
C GLY A 208 18.80 5.34 3.94
N GLU A 209 17.72 5.65 3.20
CA GLU A 209 17.25 7.01 2.94
C GLU A 209 16.36 7.55 4.07
N LEU A 210 16.09 6.76 5.12
CA LEU A 210 15.33 7.22 6.28
C LEU A 210 16.15 8.30 7.04
N PRO A 211 15.60 9.51 7.23
CA PRO A 211 16.31 10.58 7.92
C PRO A 211 16.73 10.17 9.33
N ILE A 212 17.93 10.60 9.73
CA ILE A 212 18.54 10.22 11.02
C ILE A 212 17.63 10.52 12.21
N ASP A 213 16.88 11.63 12.14
CA ASP A 213 15.97 12.07 13.20
C ASP A 213 14.77 11.14 13.40
N HIS A 214 14.42 10.33 12.39
CA HIS A 214 13.33 9.36 12.48
C HIS A 214 13.78 7.94 12.86
N GLN A 215 15.09 7.64 12.81
CA GLN A 215 15.62 6.33 13.17
C GLN A 215 15.35 5.95 14.64
N PRO A 216 15.46 6.86 15.64
CA PRO A 216 15.09 6.54 17.03
C PRO A 216 13.60 6.17 17.19
N HIS A 217 12.72 6.79 16.41
CA HIS A 217 11.28 6.49 16.45
C HIS A 217 10.98 5.12 15.83
N LEU A 218 11.65 4.79 14.72
CA LEU A 218 11.59 3.46 14.13
C LEU A 218 12.10 2.40 15.11
N LEU A 219 13.27 2.62 15.73
CA LEU A 219 13.83 1.69 16.71
C LEU A 219 12.85 1.44 17.85
N ARG A 220 12.26 2.50 18.40
CA ARG A 220 11.25 2.39 19.47
C ARG A 220 10.05 1.57 19.01
N ALA A 221 9.54 1.83 17.80
CA ALA A 221 8.41 1.07 17.25
C ALA A 221 8.71 -0.43 17.11
N LEU A 222 9.93 -0.80 16.70
CA LEU A 222 10.36 -2.18 16.57
C LEU A 222 10.55 -2.87 17.92
N GLU A 223 11.07 -2.16 18.93
CA GLU A 223 11.33 -2.68 20.28
C GLU A 223 10.06 -2.82 21.12
N THR A 224 9.24 -1.77 21.16
CA THR A 224 8.08 -1.69 22.05
C THR A 224 6.81 -2.23 21.40
N ARG A 225 6.80 -2.42 20.07
CA ARG A 225 5.59 -2.71 19.29
C ARG A 225 4.50 -1.66 19.55
N THR A 226 4.91 -0.41 19.76
CA THR A 226 4.00 0.73 19.91
C THR A 226 4.46 1.91 19.05
N VAL A 227 3.50 2.63 18.48
CA VAL A 227 3.75 3.88 17.76
C VAL A 227 3.02 5.03 18.41
N ARG A 228 3.57 6.23 18.25
CA ARG A 228 2.98 7.48 18.73
C ARG A 228 2.90 8.44 17.56
N ARG A 229 1.70 8.99 17.34
CA ARG A 229 1.47 9.98 16.29
C ARG A 229 2.25 11.26 16.56
N VAL A 230 2.66 11.93 15.50
CA VAL A 230 3.28 13.27 15.57
C VAL A 230 2.28 14.25 16.19
N GLY A 231 2.73 15.02 17.17
CA GLY A 231 1.89 15.95 17.93
C GLY A 231 0.99 15.31 19.00
N GLY A 232 0.81 13.99 18.97
CA GLY A 232 -0.01 13.27 19.94
C GLY A 232 0.75 12.88 21.20
N THR A 233 0.03 12.43 22.24
CA THR A 233 0.61 11.91 23.50
C THR A 233 0.31 10.44 23.76
N SER A 234 -0.66 9.86 23.05
CA SER A 234 -1.06 8.47 23.21
C SER A 234 -0.20 7.52 22.38
N GLU A 235 0.21 6.42 23.00
CA GLU A 235 0.79 5.29 22.28
C GLU A 235 -0.29 4.34 21.79
N ARG A 236 -0.06 3.73 20.63
CA ARG A 236 -0.92 2.72 20.02
C ARG A 236 -0.11 1.47 19.77
N SER A 237 -0.59 0.33 20.27
CA SER A 237 0.04 -0.95 19.99
C SER A 237 -0.14 -1.32 18.51
N VAL A 238 0.93 -1.83 17.92
CA VAL A 238 0.99 -2.31 16.54
C VAL A 238 1.60 -3.71 16.52
N ASP A 239 1.14 -4.54 15.59
CA ASP A 239 1.62 -5.91 15.45
C ASP A 239 1.92 -6.12 13.96
N VAL A 240 3.20 -6.01 13.61
CA VAL A 240 3.72 -5.97 12.23
C VAL A 240 4.95 -6.85 12.09
#